data_AF-W2IUC6-F1
#
_entry.id   AF-W2IUC6-F1
#
_cell.length_a   1.000
_cell.length_b   1.000
_cell.length_c   1.000
_cell.angle_alpha   90.00
_cell.angle_beta   90.00
_cell.angle_gamma   90.00
#
_symmetry.space_group_name_H-M   'P 1'
#
loop_
_entity.id
_entity.type
_entity.pdbx_description
1 polymer ?
#
loop_
_entity_poly.entity_id
_entity_poly.type
_entity_poly.pdbx_seq_one_letter_code
_entity_poly.pdbx_strand_id
1 'polypeptide(L)'
;TNVLTRLPSFHGLKSLKLLALVASMALVELPPFDSLHKLERLIIVIAPLLDSLPDLSPIYDLKTFVTMDRGTWCCNGFLGKCDLQNPMCGIHPVWGVPAATCLPINRTEKIASRGTLDTITKFSMSVCGGMHFLADHQPPPIEETMASCDGILYRQCELPGSPAAICYNARFMGIACTASTYPIEMRRRQIAQGVGDPCDPEYEAWLGCK
;
A
#
# COMPACT_ATOMS: atom_id res chain seq x y z
N THR A 1 -5.32 3.76 -28.78
CA THR A 1 -5.33 2.57 -27.90
C THR A 1 -6.62 2.62 -27.09
N ASN A 2 -7.39 1.53 -27.05
CA ASN A 2 -8.69 1.52 -26.37
C ASN A 2 -8.43 1.43 -24.86
N VAL A 3 -8.62 2.54 -24.15
CA VAL A 3 -8.34 2.64 -22.71
C VAL A 3 -9.59 2.19 -21.95
N LEU A 4 -9.45 1.17 -21.09
CA LEU A 4 -10.58 0.58 -20.36
C LEU A 4 -10.97 1.46 -19.17
N THR A 5 -12.00 2.29 -19.36
CA THR A 5 -12.51 3.21 -18.33
C THR A 5 -13.59 2.60 -17.45
N ARG A 6 -14.23 1.53 -17.90
CA ARG A 6 -15.30 0.80 -17.20
C ARG A 6 -15.13 -0.70 -17.42
N LEU A 7 -15.41 -1.49 -16.39
CA LEU A 7 -15.44 -2.95 -16.49
C LEU A 7 -16.82 -3.44 -16.92
N PRO A 8 -16.91 -4.62 -17.56
CA PRO A 8 -18.18 -5.31 -17.74
C PRO A 8 -18.86 -5.59 -16.39
N SER A 9 -20.18 -5.78 -16.41
CA SER A 9 -20.96 -6.08 -15.21
C SER A 9 -20.43 -7.33 -14.48
N PHE A 10 -20.43 -7.28 -13.15
CA PHE A 10 -20.14 -8.43 -12.28
C PHE A 10 -21.38 -9.25 -11.91
N HIS A 11 -22.54 -8.88 -12.45
CA HIS A 11 -23.78 -9.63 -12.24
C HIS A 11 -23.61 -11.09 -12.65
N GLY A 12 -23.99 -12.01 -11.76
CA GLY A 12 -23.89 -13.46 -12.01
C GLY A 12 -22.55 -14.10 -11.62
N LEU A 13 -21.53 -13.33 -11.22
CA LEU A 13 -20.24 -13.86 -10.73
C LEU A 13 -20.32 -14.45 -9.30
N LYS A 14 -21.28 -15.36 -9.07
CA LYS A 14 -21.66 -15.90 -7.74
C LYS A 14 -20.59 -16.77 -7.07
N SER A 15 -19.56 -17.17 -7.81
CA SER A 15 -18.47 -18.04 -7.32
C SER A 15 -17.12 -17.30 -7.26
N LEU A 16 -17.09 -16.00 -7.55
CA LEU A 16 -15.85 -15.24 -7.54
C LEU A 16 -15.33 -15.10 -6.11
N LYS A 17 -14.12 -15.60 -5.85
CA LYS A 17 -13.45 -15.53 -4.54
C LYS A 17 -12.38 -14.45 -4.45
N LEU A 18 -11.80 -14.08 -5.58
CA LEU A 18 -10.72 -13.11 -5.67
C LEU A 18 -11.01 -12.15 -6.81
N LEU A 19 -11.00 -10.86 -6.49
CA LEU A 19 -11.02 -9.77 -7.46
C LEU A 19 -9.76 -8.93 -7.25
N ALA A 20 -8.88 -8.94 -8.24
CA ALA A 20 -7.66 -8.13 -8.25
C ALA A 20 -7.71 -7.19 -9.45
N LEU A 21 -7.57 -5.90 -9.15
CA LEU A 21 -7.46 -4.83 -10.13
C LEU A 21 -6.08 -4.22 -9.98
N VAL A 22 -5.28 -4.27 -11.04
CA VAL A 22 -3.88 -3.87 -11.01
C VAL A 22 -3.59 -2.99 -12.22
N ALA A 23 -2.94 -1.84 -11.99
CA ALA A 23 -2.56 -0.89 -13.04
C ALA A 23 -3.76 -0.40 -13.89
N SER A 24 -4.91 -0.23 -13.23
CA SER A 24 -6.16 0.26 -13.83
C SER A 24 -6.19 1.80 -13.87
N MET A 25 -5.22 2.38 -14.58
CA MET A 25 -4.94 3.84 -14.56
C MET A 25 -6.12 4.72 -15.01
N ALA A 26 -6.99 4.19 -15.86
CA ALA A 26 -8.10 4.93 -16.45
C ALA A 26 -9.47 4.53 -15.91
N LEU A 27 -9.52 3.57 -14.98
CA LEU A 27 -10.76 3.04 -14.44
C LEU A 27 -11.38 4.06 -13.50
N VAL A 28 -12.56 4.57 -13.87
CA VAL A 28 -13.25 5.64 -13.11
C VAL A 28 -14.31 5.10 -12.16
N GLU A 29 -14.85 3.91 -12.43
CA GLU A 29 -15.90 3.29 -11.63
C GLU A 29 -15.80 1.76 -11.66
N LEU A 30 -16.34 1.14 -10.61
CA LEU A 30 -16.50 -0.30 -10.53
C LEU A 30 -17.97 -0.70 -10.69
N PRO A 31 -18.26 -1.84 -11.35
CA PRO A 31 -19.60 -2.40 -11.37
C PRO A 31 -20.09 -2.76 -9.95
N PRO A 32 -21.41 -2.82 -9.73
CA PRO A 32 -21.99 -3.22 -8.45
C PRO A 32 -21.54 -4.61 -7.98
N PHE A 33 -21.44 -4.78 -6.66
CA PHE A 33 -20.99 -6.04 -6.03
C PHE A 33 -22.15 -6.94 -5.57
N ASP A 34 -23.37 -6.66 -6.03
CA ASP A 34 -24.61 -7.32 -5.59
C ASP A 34 -24.60 -8.85 -5.69
N SER A 35 -23.81 -9.42 -6.61
CA SER A 35 -23.69 -10.88 -6.80
C SER A 35 -22.46 -11.51 -6.14
N LEU A 36 -21.56 -10.71 -5.56
CA LEU A 36 -20.22 -11.13 -5.12
C LEU A 36 -20.19 -11.70 -3.69
N HIS A 37 -21.21 -12.47 -3.33
CA HIS A 37 -21.41 -13.03 -1.98
C HIS A 37 -20.26 -13.92 -1.47
N LYS A 38 -19.51 -14.55 -2.39
CA LYS A 38 -18.39 -15.45 -2.07
C LYS A 38 -17.02 -14.78 -2.19
N LEU A 39 -16.97 -13.46 -2.35
CA LEU A 39 -15.70 -12.76 -2.50
C LEU A 39 -14.94 -12.76 -1.17
N GLU A 40 -13.78 -13.40 -1.17
CA GLU A 40 -12.91 -13.51 0.00
C GLU A 40 -11.75 -12.52 -0.05
N ARG A 41 -11.32 -12.11 -1.24
CA ARG A 41 -10.16 -11.25 -1.46
C ARG A 41 -10.46 -10.14 -2.47
N LEU A 42 -10.31 -8.90 -2.04
CA LEU A 42 -10.39 -7.70 -2.88
C LEU A 42 -9.04 -6.99 -2.86
N ILE A 43 -8.43 -6.83 -4.01
CA ILE A 43 -7.13 -6.18 -4.17
C ILE A 43 -7.28 -5.08 -5.22
N ILE A 44 -6.99 -3.83 -4.84
CA ILE A 44 -7.04 -2.68 -5.74
C ILE A 44 -5.69 -1.96 -5.70
N VAL A 45 -4.90 -2.15 -6.74
CA VAL A 45 -3.53 -1.62 -6.85
C VAL A 45 -3.46 -0.72 -8.07
N ILE A 46 -3.00 0.52 -7.89
CA ILE A 46 -2.81 1.49 -8.97
C ILE A 46 -4.14 1.70 -9.72
N ALA A 47 -5.11 2.32 -9.04
CA ALA A 47 -6.42 2.66 -9.60
C ALA A 47 -6.80 4.10 -9.19
N PRO A 48 -6.01 5.09 -9.65
CA PRO A 48 -6.00 6.42 -9.05
C PRO A 48 -7.23 7.27 -9.37
N LEU A 49 -7.98 6.93 -10.44
CA LEU A 49 -9.18 7.66 -10.83
C LEU A 49 -10.46 7.17 -10.13
N LEU A 50 -10.38 6.10 -9.34
CA LEU A 50 -11.52 5.67 -8.53
C LEU A 50 -11.78 6.68 -7.42
N ASP A 51 -12.92 7.35 -7.46
CA ASP A 51 -13.32 8.34 -6.46
C ASP A 51 -14.35 7.79 -5.46
N SER A 52 -14.76 6.54 -5.64
CA SER A 52 -15.72 5.84 -4.78
C SER A 52 -15.59 4.32 -4.95
N LEU A 53 -16.24 3.57 -4.08
CA LEU A 53 -16.38 2.12 -4.20
C LEU A 53 -17.86 1.71 -4.28
N PRO A 54 -18.19 0.58 -4.93
CA PRO A 54 -19.49 -0.04 -4.82
C PRO A 54 -19.80 -0.45 -3.38
N ASP A 55 -21.07 -0.69 -3.09
CA ASP A 55 -21.48 -1.17 -1.77
C ASP A 55 -20.83 -2.54 -1.48
N LEU A 56 -20.11 -2.63 -0.36
CA LEU A 56 -19.47 -3.87 0.10
C LEU A 56 -20.39 -4.73 0.95
N SER A 57 -21.57 -4.25 1.35
CA SER A 57 -22.53 -4.97 2.20
C SER A 57 -22.92 -6.37 1.69
N PRO A 58 -23.03 -6.63 0.36
CA PRO A 58 -23.31 -7.98 -0.15
C PRO A 58 -22.20 -9.01 0.11
N ILE A 59 -21.00 -8.57 0.50
CA ILE A 59 -19.82 -9.41 0.71
C ILE A 59 -19.64 -9.68 2.21
N TYR A 60 -20.16 -10.81 2.69
CA TYR A 60 -20.14 -11.13 4.13
C TYR A 60 -18.89 -11.89 4.60
N ASP A 61 -18.13 -12.56 3.71
CA ASP A 61 -16.93 -13.36 4.06
C ASP A 61 -15.62 -12.76 3.51
N LEU A 62 -15.51 -11.42 3.50
CA LEU A 62 -14.28 -10.77 3.06
C LEU A 62 -13.16 -10.98 4.09
N LYS A 63 -12.10 -11.68 3.66
CA LYS A 63 -10.92 -12.04 4.46
C LYS A 63 -9.75 -11.10 4.22
N THR A 64 -9.61 -10.59 3.00
CA THR A 64 -8.53 -9.71 2.61
C THR A 64 -9.07 -8.54 1.81
N PHE A 65 -8.74 -7.32 2.24
CA PHE A 65 -8.94 -6.12 1.45
C PHE A 65 -7.68 -5.26 1.51
N VAL A 66 -7.00 -5.12 0.37
CA VAL A 66 -5.76 -4.36 0.26
C VAL A 66 -5.88 -3.33 -0.85
N THR A 67 -5.39 -2.13 -0.57
CA THR A 67 -5.31 -1.06 -1.57
C THR A 67 -3.93 -0.43 -1.58
N MET A 68 -3.39 -0.15 -2.76
CA MET A 68 -2.10 0.54 -2.95
C MET A 68 -2.21 1.48 -4.14
N ASP A 69 -1.62 2.69 -4.07
CA ASP A 69 -1.70 3.72 -5.13
C ASP A 69 -3.12 3.86 -5.71
N ARG A 70 -4.08 3.85 -4.79
CA ARG A 70 -5.52 3.86 -5.07
C ARG A 70 -6.02 5.26 -5.34
N GLY A 71 -7.29 5.37 -5.73
CA GLY A 71 -7.93 6.66 -5.92
C GLY A 71 -8.39 7.36 -4.65
N THR A 72 -9.10 8.47 -4.83
CA THR A 72 -9.26 9.56 -3.86
C THR A 72 -10.35 9.31 -2.81
N TRP A 73 -11.01 8.15 -2.84
CA TRP A 73 -12.19 7.84 -2.03
C TRP A 73 -11.95 7.77 -0.52
N CYS A 74 -10.69 7.68 -0.07
CA CYS A 74 -10.37 7.76 1.37
C CYS A 74 -10.42 9.18 1.94
N CYS A 75 -10.46 10.20 1.09
CA CYS A 75 -10.29 11.59 1.54
C CYS A 75 -11.19 12.60 0.82
N ASN A 76 -11.80 12.26 -0.32
CA ASN A 76 -12.72 13.13 -1.04
C ASN A 76 -14.13 13.25 -0.42
N GLY A 77 -14.34 12.62 0.75
CA GLY A 77 -15.61 12.61 1.47
C GLY A 77 -16.53 11.43 1.16
N PHE A 78 -16.13 10.46 0.33
CA PHE A 78 -16.94 9.25 0.10
C PHE A 78 -17.22 8.47 1.40
N LEU A 79 -16.18 8.31 2.23
CA LEU A 79 -16.26 7.61 3.52
C LEU A 79 -16.71 8.50 4.69
N GLY A 80 -17.10 9.75 4.44
CA GLY A 80 -17.50 10.68 5.49
C GLY A 80 -17.06 12.11 5.20
N LYS A 81 -16.33 12.73 6.13
CA LYS A 81 -15.87 14.11 5.96
C LYS A 81 -14.74 14.14 4.92
N CYS A 82 -14.83 15.10 3.99
CA CYS A 82 -13.73 15.37 3.07
C CYS A 82 -12.54 15.97 3.81
N ASP A 83 -11.34 15.48 3.51
CA ASP A 83 -10.06 15.95 4.03
C ASP A 83 -9.03 16.04 2.89
N LEU A 84 -8.93 17.22 2.28
CA LEU A 84 -7.96 17.48 1.21
C LEU A 84 -6.52 17.65 1.72
N GLN A 85 -6.30 17.71 3.04
CA GLN A 85 -4.95 17.71 3.61
C GLN A 85 -4.36 16.30 3.68
N ASN A 86 -5.22 15.27 3.57
CA ASN A 86 -4.76 13.90 3.47
C ASN A 86 -3.83 13.75 2.25
N PRO A 87 -2.60 13.21 2.42
CA PRO A 87 -1.66 13.06 1.31
C PRO A 87 -2.24 12.31 0.10
N MET A 88 -3.17 11.37 0.32
CA MET A 88 -3.84 10.60 -0.74
C MET A 88 -4.72 11.45 -1.66
N CYS A 89 -5.11 12.66 -1.24
CA CYS A 89 -5.88 13.60 -2.04
C CYS A 89 -5.00 14.62 -2.79
N GLY A 90 -3.68 14.60 -2.56
CA GLY A 90 -2.73 15.41 -3.30
C GLY A 90 -2.44 14.89 -4.71
N ILE A 91 -1.55 15.58 -5.42
CA ILE A 91 -1.06 15.10 -6.72
C ILE A 91 -0.23 13.83 -6.48
N HIS A 92 -0.55 12.76 -7.20
CA HIS A 92 0.22 11.52 -7.05
C HIS A 92 1.63 11.70 -7.64
N PRO A 93 2.71 11.49 -6.86
CA PRO A 93 4.07 11.85 -7.27
C PRO A 93 4.60 11.03 -8.46
N VAL A 94 4.21 9.75 -8.57
CA VAL A 94 4.60 8.88 -9.70
C VAL A 94 3.66 9.01 -10.89
N TRP A 95 2.36 8.87 -10.65
CA TRP A 95 1.36 8.77 -11.71
C TRP A 95 0.85 10.12 -12.23
N GLY A 96 1.20 11.24 -11.59
CA GLY A 96 0.79 12.59 -12.01
C GLY A 96 -0.73 12.83 -11.94
N VAL A 97 -1.44 12.06 -11.12
CA VAL A 97 -2.90 12.14 -10.99
C VAL A 97 -3.25 13.46 -10.33
N PRO A 98 -4.25 14.22 -10.85
CA PRO A 98 -4.64 15.49 -10.27
C PRO A 98 -5.07 15.36 -8.81
N ALA A 99 -4.91 16.43 -8.05
CA ALA A 99 -5.43 16.52 -6.70
C ALA A 99 -6.96 16.30 -6.69
N ALA A 100 -7.45 15.63 -5.65
CA ALA A 100 -8.85 15.35 -5.48
C ALA A 100 -9.66 16.62 -5.21
N THR A 101 -10.94 16.58 -5.55
CA THR A 101 -11.94 17.55 -5.09
C THR A 101 -12.92 16.88 -4.15
N CYS A 102 -13.43 17.60 -3.14
CA CYS A 102 -14.47 17.08 -2.29
C CYS A 102 -15.75 16.78 -3.08
N LEU A 103 -16.36 15.63 -2.79
CA LEU A 103 -17.69 15.30 -3.30
C LEU A 103 -18.73 16.29 -2.74
N PRO A 104 -19.78 16.65 -3.50
CA PRO A 104 -20.80 17.61 -3.05
C PRO A 104 -21.51 17.16 -1.76
N ILE A 105 -21.87 18.11 -0.90
CA ILE A 105 -22.51 17.82 0.40
C ILE A 105 -23.92 17.23 0.21
N ASN A 106 -24.71 17.77 -0.71
CA ASN A 106 -26.11 17.39 -0.95
C ASN A 106 -26.25 16.31 -2.04
N ARG A 107 -25.24 15.45 -2.20
CA ARG A 107 -25.28 14.37 -3.20
C ARG A 107 -26.20 13.23 -2.77
N THR A 108 -26.74 12.50 -3.74
CA THR A 108 -27.49 11.25 -3.54
C THR A 108 -26.70 10.01 -3.94
N GLU A 109 -25.59 10.20 -4.65
CA GLU A 109 -24.70 9.14 -5.14
C GLU A 109 -23.34 9.21 -4.44
N LYS A 110 -22.54 8.15 -4.53
CA LYS A 110 -21.21 8.06 -3.90
C LYS A 110 -21.29 8.37 -2.40
N ILE A 111 -22.24 7.73 -1.74
CA ILE A 111 -22.41 7.70 -0.30
C ILE A 111 -22.11 6.27 0.13
N ALA A 112 -21.06 6.10 0.93
CA ALA A 112 -20.75 4.78 1.48
C ALA A 112 -21.91 4.29 2.36
N SER A 113 -22.40 3.09 2.08
CA SER A 113 -23.39 2.42 2.93
C SER A 113 -22.81 2.11 4.30
N ARG A 114 -23.67 1.77 5.27
CA ARG A 114 -23.19 1.38 6.60
C ARG A 114 -22.28 0.15 6.55
N GLY A 115 -22.66 -0.88 5.79
CA GLY A 115 -21.84 -2.09 5.65
C GLY A 115 -20.50 -1.82 4.93
N THR A 116 -20.46 -0.87 4.01
CA THR A 116 -19.21 -0.39 3.41
C THR A 116 -18.31 0.26 4.46
N LEU A 117 -18.84 1.20 5.26
CA LEU A 117 -18.08 1.86 6.33
C LEU A 117 -17.54 0.87 7.36
N ASP A 118 -18.36 -0.12 7.76
CA ASP A 118 -17.94 -1.16 8.70
C ASP A 118 -16.82 -2.03 8.11
N THR A 119 -16.91 -2.37 6.82
CA THR A 119 -15.86 -3.12 6.11
C THR A 119 -14.56 -2.32 6.00
N ILE A 120 -14.63 -1.04 5.67
CA ILE A 120 -13.44 -0.18 5.61
C ILE A 120 -12.81 -0.04 6.99
N THR A 121 -13.62 0.09 8.04
CA THR A 121 -13.12 0.14 9.42
C THR A 121 -12.37 -1.14 9.80
N LYS A 122 -12.94 -2.32 9.46
CA LYS A 122 -12.31 -3.64 9.66
C LYS A 122 -10.93 -3.74 8.98
N PHE A 123 -10.75 -3.13 7.81
CA PHE A 123 -9.51 -3.19 7.02
C PHE A 123 -8.74 -1.86 6.98
N SER A 124 -8.93 -0.99 7.98
CA SER A 124 -8.38 0.38 7.97
C SER A 124 -6.87 0.45 7.74
N MET A 125 -6.11 -0.51 8.26
CA MET A 125 -4.64 -0.57 8.10
C MET A 125 -4.17 -0.84 6.67
N SER A 126 -4.90 -1.68 5.92
CA SER A 126 -4.53 -2.11 4.56
C SER A 126 -5.29 -1.38 3.47
N VAL A 127 -6.36 -0.70 3.87
CA VAL A 127 -7.19 0.16 3.04
C VAL A 127 -6.71 1.58 3.26
N CYS A 128 -7.39 2.43 4.05
CA CYS A 128 -7.14 3.88 4.11
C CYS A 128 -5.85 4.32 4.82
N GLY A 129 -4.85 3.46 4.92
CA GLY A 129 -3.54 3.77 5.48
C GLY A 129 -2.85 4.95 4.79
N GLY A 130 -1.90 5.57 5.50
CA GLY A 130 -1.08 6.65 4.95
C GLY A 130 -0.39 6.21 3.66
N MET A 131 0.01 7.18 2.82
CA MET A 131 0.82 6.83 1.65
C MET A 131 1.99 6.00 2.16
N HIS A 132 2.12 4.78 1.64
CA HIS A 132 3.41 4.15 1.55
C HIS A 132 4.18 5.04 0.59
N PHE A 133 4.65 6.17 1.11
CA PHE A 133 5.60 6.99 0.41
C PHE A 133 6.66 6.01 -0.02
N LEU A 134 7.06 6.17 -1.25
CA LEU A 134 8.14 5.48 -1.89
C LEU A 134 9.49 5.82 -1.22
N ALA A 135 9.51 6.06 0.09
CA ALA A 135 10.65 5.86 0.96
C ALA A 135 11.18 4.42 0.88
N ASP A 136 10.42 3.47 0.29
CA ASP A 136 10.90 2.15 -0.13
C ASP A 136 11.15 2.02 -1.66
N HIS A 137 11.11 3.12 -2.43
CA HIS A 137 11.96 3.24 -3.61
C HIS A 137 13.39 3.48 -3.13
N GLN A 138 13.94 2.49 -2.42
CA GLN A 138 15.35 2.26 -2.55
C GLN A 138 15.64 2.18 -4.04
N PRO A 139 16.52 3.05 -4.58
CA PRO A 139 17.01 2.85 -5.91
C PRO A 139 17.62 1.44 -5.99
N PRO A 140 17.64 0.83 -7.18
CA PRO A 140 18.39 -0.40 -7.39
C PRO A 140 19.80 -0.24 -6.81
N PRO A 141 20.39 -1.30 -6.24
CA PRO A 141 21.77 -1.28 -5.78
C PRO A 141 22.69 -0.70 -6.86
N ILE A 142 23.53 0.26 -6.49
CA ILE A 142 24.61 0.76 -7.33
C ILE A 142 25.93 0.27 -6.74
N GLU A 143 26.99 0.26 -7.56
CA GLU A 143 28.30 -0.24 -7.15
C GLU A 143 28.81 0.42 -5.86
N GLU A 144 28.63 1.73 -5.73
CA GLU A 144 29.03 2.49 -4.53
C GLU A 144 28.31 2.03 -3.26
N THR A 145 26.99 1.85 -3.32
CA THR A 145 26.21 1.42 -2.15
C THR A 145 26.46 -0.04 -1.79
N MET A 146 26.81 -0.88 -2.76
CA MET A 146 27.22 -2.26 -2.53
C MET A 146 28.62 -2.35 -1.92
N ALA A 147 29.57 -1.58 -2.45
CA ALA A 147 30.95 -1.54 -1.97
C ALA A 147 31.02 -1.11 -0.50
N SER A 148 30.17 -0.17 -0.08
CA SER A 148 30.09 0.27 1.33
C SER A 148 29.73 -0.86 2.31
N CYS A 149 29.08 -1.92 1.83
CA CYS A 149 28.62 -3.03 2.65
C CYS A 149 29.57 -4.23 2.67
N ASP A 150 30.47 -4.33 1.68
CA ASP A 150 31.42 -5.45 1.55
C ASP A 150 30.77 -6.84 1.67
N GLY A 151 29.52 -6.95 1.20
CA GLY A 151 28.74 -8.20 1.29
C GLY A 151 28.28 -8.60 2.69
N ILE A 152 28.44 -7.75 3.71
CA ILE A 152 28.06 -8.04 5.10
C ILE A 152 26.63 -7.54 5.36
N LEU A 153 25.72 -8.44 5.73
CA LEU A 153 24.36 -8.09 6.13
C LEU A 153 24.34 -7.40 7.51
N TYR A 154 23.36 -6.51 7.69
CA TYR A 154 23.03 -5.83 8.94
C TYR A 154 24.09 -4.88 9.51
N ARG A 155 25.24 -4.78 8.87
CA ARG A 155 26.25 -3.75 9.14
C ARG A 155 25.66 -2.36 8.99
N GLN A 156 26.02 -1.44 9.91
CA GLN A 156 25.72 -0.02 9.78
C GLN A 156 26.53 0.60 8.64
N CYS A 157 25.88 1.39 7.80
CA CYS A 157 26.50 2.11 6.69
C CYS A 157 26.01 3.56 6.66
N GLU A 158 26.67 4.41 5.87
CA GLU A 158 26.35 5.84 5.79
C GLU A 158 25.71 6.16 4.43
N LEU A 159 24.60 6.91 4.47
CA LEU A 159 23.95 7.47 3.28
C LEU A 159 23.72 8.97 3.49
N PRO A 160 24.07 9.82 2.52
CA PRO A 160 23.81 11.26 2.61
C PRO A 160 22.34 11.56 2.91
N GLY A 161 22.09 12.39 3.93
CA GLY A 161 20.74 12.80 4.32
C GLY A 161 19.94 11.78 5.14
N SER A 162 20.54 10.64 5.51
CA SER A 162 19.88 9.62 6.33
C SER A 162 20.56 9.48 7.70
N PRO A 163 19.83 9.55 8.82
CA PRO A 163 20.42 9.49 10.16
C PRO A 163 20.93 8.07 10.53
N ALA A 164 20.37 7.05 9.90
CA ALA A 164 20.81 5.66 10.05
C ALA A 164 20.56 4.92 8.73
N ALA A 165 21.51 4.08 8.34
CA ALA A 165 21.37 3.18 7.21
C ALA A 165 22.01 1.81 7.53
N ILE A 166 21.52 0.78 6.85
CA ILE A 166 21.87 -0.62 7.09
C ILE A 166 22.20 -1.31 5.78
N CYS A 167 23.15 -2.23 5.81
CA CYS A 167 23.44 -3.12 4.71
C CYS A 167 22.39 -4.23 4.65
N TYR A 168 21.58 -4.23 3.59
CA TYR A 168 20.49 -5.19 3.47
C TYR A 168 20.32 -5.68 2.04
N ASN A 169 19.89 -6.94 1.91
CA ASN A 169 19.47 -7.51 0.65
C ASN A 169 17.99 -7.20 0.42
N ALA A 170 17.72 -6.00 -0.09
CA ALA A 170 16.37 -5.65 -0.52
C ALA A 170 16.03 -6.37 -1.85
N ARG A 171 14.84 -6.98 -1.92
CA ARG A 171 14.28 -7.61 -3.13
C ARG A 171 15.16 -8.72 -3.75
N PHE A 172 15.95 -9.43 -2.94
CA PHE A 172 16.88 -10.47 -3.42
C PHE A 172 17.93 -9.95 -4.42
N MET A 173 18.30 -8.67 -4.32
CA MET A 173 19.37 -8.05 -5.11
C MET A 173 20.72 -8.10 -4.36
N GLY A 174 21.72 -7.36 -4.85
CA GLY A 174 22.99 -7.20 -4.13
C GLY A 174 22.78 -6.59 -2.74
N ILE A 175 23.66 -6.93 -1.79
CA ILE A 175 23.68 -6.30 -0.47
C ILE A 175 24.16 -4.87 -0.66
N ALA A 176 23.29 -3.92 -0.34
CA ALA A 176 23.58 -2.50 -0.50
C ALA A 176 23.11 -1.71 0.71
N CYS A 177 23.74 -0.55 0.90
CA CYS A 177 23.37 0.36 1.96
C CYS A 177 21.97 0.94 1.71
N THR A 178 21.12 0.91 2.72
CA THR A 178 19.74 1.42 2.67
C THR A 178 19.36 2.27 3.86
N ALA A 179 18.65 3.36 3.60
CA ALA A 179 18.04 4.22 4.62
C ALA A 179 16.65 3.72 5.07
N SER A 180 16.16 2.59 4.54
CA SER A 180 14.89 2.02 4.96
C SER A 180 14.95 1.62 6.43
N THR A 181 13.93 2.02 7.21
CA THR A 181 13.86 1.70 8.64
C THR A 181 13.38 0.27 8.87
N TYR A 182 12.69 -0.34 7.91
CA TYR A 182 12.10 -1.66 8.07
C TYR A 182 13.13 -2.77 8.35
N PRO A 183 14.27 -2.87 7.64
CA PRO A 183 15.27 -3.89 7.95
C PRO A 183 15.92 -3.69 9.32
N ILE A 184 16.07 -2.43 9.77
CA ILE A 184 16.62 -2.09 11.10
C ILE A 184 15.68 -2.59 12.20
N GLU A 185 14.39 -2.22 12.12
CA GLU A 185 13.38 -2.63 13.11
C GLU A 185 13.16 -4.14 13.10
N MET A 186 13.15 -4.75 11.91
CA MET A 186 13.04 -6.19 11.73
C MET A 186 14.21 -6.90 12.41
N ARG A 187 15.45 -6.50 12.16
CA ARG A 187 16.63 -7.19 12.73
C ARG A 187 16.75 -6.98 14.24
N ARG A 188 16.44 -5.78 14.75
CA ARG A 188 16.35 -5.54 16.21
C ARG A 188 15.38 -6.50 16.89
N ARG A 189 14.22 -6.73 16.28
CA ARG A 189 13.22 -7.66 16.80
C ARG A 189 13.70 -9.12 16.73
N GLN A 190 14.37 -9.51 15.65
CA GLN A 190 14.96 -10.84 15.52
C GLN A 190 15.99 -11.12 16.62
N ILE A 191 16.91 -10.18 16.85
CA ILE A 191 17.93 -10.26 17.91
C ILE A 191 17.26 -10.38 19.28
N ALA A 192 16.30 -9.49 19.59
CA ALA A 192 15.62 -9.48 20.88
C ALA A 192 14.83 -10.78 21.16
N GLN A 193 14.34 -11.46 20.12
CA GLN A 193 13.58 -12.70 20.22
C GLN A 193 14.46 -13.96 20.06
N GLY A 194 15.74 -13.81 19.70
CA GLY A 194 16.63 -14.93 19.41
C GLY A 194 16.17 -15.79 18.23
N VAL A 195 15.59 -15.16 17.19
CA VAL A 195 15.05 -15.86 16.02
C VAL A 195 15.82 -15.50 14.75
N GLY A 196 15.97 -16.47 13.84
CA GLY A 196 16.76 -16.32 12.61
C GLY A 196 18.24 -16.64 12.85
N ASP A 197 19.10 -16.13 11.96
CA ASP A 197 20.54 -16.34 12.07
C ASP A 197 21.11 -15.64 13.32
N PRO A 198 22.08 -16.25 14.01
CA PRO A 198 22.80 -15.61 15.12
C PRO A 198 23.29 -14.23 14.71
N CYS A 199 23.26 -13.29 15.65
CA CYS A 199 23.77 -11.96 15.38
C CYS A 199 25.28 -11.89 15.52
N ASP A 200 25.90 -11.03 14.73
CA ASP A 200 27.32 -10.75 14.80
C ASP A 200 27.57 -9.50 15.67
N PRO A 201 28.18 -9.62 16.86
CA PRO A 201 28.43 -8.47 17.73
C PRO A 201 29.34 -7.41 17.11
N GLU A 202 30.20 -7.76 16.14
CA GLU A 202 31.08 -6.79 15.46
C GLU A 202 30.26 -5.81 14.60
N TYR A 203 29.29 -6.32 13.84
CA TYR A 203 28.52 -5.52 12.89
C TYR A 203 27.13 -5.10 13.40
N GLU A 204 26.58 -5.80 14.38
CA GLU A 204 25.18 -5.69 14.81
C GLU A 204 25.01 -5.19 16.26
N ALA A 205 26.09 -4.79 16.95
CA ALA A 205 26.00 -4.19 18.29
C ALA A 205 25.03 -2.99 18.35
N TRP A 206 25.03 -2.16 17.29
CA TRP A 206 24.12 -1.01 17.14
C TRP A 206 22.63 -1.40 16.98
N LEU A 207 22.35 -2.68 16.73
CA LEU A 207 21.02 -3.29 16.69
C LEU A 207 20.67 -4.02 18.00
N GLY A 208 21.57 -4.02 18.98
CA GLY A 208 21.37 -4.66 20.29
C GLY A 208 21.93 -6.08 20.38
N CYS A 209 22.75 -6.52 19.42
CA CYS A 209 23.52 -7.76 19.56
C CYS A 209 24.52 -7.63 20.72
N LYS A 210 24.74 -8.71 21.47
CA LYS A 210 25.64 -8.78 22.62
C LYS A 210 26.60 -9.95 22.47
#